data_AF-A0A952WH29-F1
#
_entry.id   AF-A0A952WH29-F1
#
_cell.length_a   1.000
_cell.length_b   1.000
_cell.length_c   1.000
_cell.angle_alpha   90.00
_cell.angle_beta   90.00
_cell.angle_gamma   90.00
#
_symmetry.space_group_name_H-M   'P 1'
#
loop_
_entity.id
_entity.type
_entity.pdbx_description
1 polymer ?
#
loop_
_entity_poly.entity_id
_entity_poly.type
_entity_poly.pdbx_seq_one_letter_code
_entity_poly.pdbx_strand_id
1 'polypeptide(L)'
;MKFAAYALGVAGMCLCAHAQNIWSPKIDRTTGAATLVYFWGPTPAVFTTYAPMPVPANHFVSGLEFTPDHRLFATVQGPEGSMVQGLYSVNLATGATTQVGPPIGLASNEVITDLAWNPVTHRFVGVATPTSGGLTSRLVTFDINTGAIISSATLHSDVNVLHVGVTCRPSGEYLLMEVFNSWIAHVVGDEAIWLGNVLSFKPVFNQGIGTDFQTGRIWYASFKLINALQGTGQPSLRTVNPTTGVDTFIGDLPGGSNALYTDAAVEPQQIHCPADLTHDELVEDGDFVVFVSQYAALECGTPAMTGGCSGDFNFDGVVDDADFVIFAAAYDALVCP
;
A
#
# COMPACT_ATOMS: atom_id res chain seq x y z
N MET A 1 47.36 -32.20 0.25
CA MET A 1 46.29 -31.49 -0.50
C MET A 1 44.94 -31.94 0.04
N LYS A 2 44.34 -31.15 0.93
CA LYS A 2 42.94 -31.30 1.37
C LYS A 2 42.30 -29.92 1.17
N PHE A 3 41.45 -29.79 0.16
CA PHE A 3 40.62 -28.61 -0.02
C PHE A 3 39.46 -28.71 0.95
N ALA A 4 39.44 -27.84 1.95
CA ALA A 4 38.26 -27.59 2.78
C ALA A 4 37.32 -26.69 1.99
N ALA A 5 36.15 -27.20 1.63
CA ALA A 5 35.08 -26.42 1.06
C ALA A 5 34.49 -25.52 2.15
N TYR A 6 34.70 -24.20 2.01
CA TYR A 6 33.90 -23.20 2.71
C TYR A 6 32.50 -23.22 2.08
N ALA A 7 31.56 -23.87 2.76
CA ALA A 7 30.15 -23.64 2.52
C ALA A 7 29.81 -22.26 3.10
N LEU A 8 29.69 -21.25 2.23
CA LEU A 8 29.00 -20.02 2.58
C LEU A 8 27.53 -20.38 2.85
N GLY A 9 27.18 -20.45 4.13
CA GLY A 9 25.80 -20.46 4.57
C GLY A 9 25.19 -19.09 4.27
N VAL A 10 24.45 -19.00 3.17
CA VAL A 10 23.50 -17.90 2.93
C VAL A 10 22.24 -18.23 3.74
N ALA A 11 22.34 -18.11 5.06
CA ALA A 11 21.22 -18.22 5.98
C ALA A 11 21.18 -16.92 6.77
N GLY A 12 20.15 -16.10 6.53
CA GLY A 12 19.85 -14.96 7.40
C GLY A 12 19.83 -13.58 6.77
N MET A 13 19.50 -13.41 5.48
CA MET A 13 18.83 -12.16 5.11
C MET A 13 17.45 -12.22 5.76
N CYS A 14 17.30 -11.49 6.87
CA CYS A 14 16.09 -11.47 7.67
C CYS A 14 14.86 -11.22 6.77
N LEU A 15 13.83 -12.05 6.95
CA LEU A 15 12.46 -11.87 6.43
C LEU A 15 11.76 -10.60 6.96
N CYS A 16 12.51 -9.66 7.54
CA CYS A 16 12.08 -8.38 8.09
C CYS A 16 11.40 -7.46 7.04
N ALA A 17 11.55 -7.74 5.74
CA ALA A 17 11.07 -6.89 4.64
C ALA A 17 9.53 -6.78 4.49
N HIS A 18 8.73 -7.32 5.41
CA HIS A 18 7.26 -7.34 5.30
C HIS A 18 6.54 -6.69 6.48
N ALA A 19 7.29 -6.09 7.39
CA ALA A 19 6.84 -5.51 8.66
C ALA A 19 6.19 -4.13 8.44
N GLN A 20 4.99 -4.08 7.86
CA GLN A 20 4.25 -2.83 7.65
C GLN A 20 2.80 -2.93 8.09
N ASN A 21 2.25 -1.80 8.54
CA ASN A 21 0.83 -1.65 8.76
C ASN A 21 0.14 -1.54 7.40
N ILE A 22 -0.92 -2.33 7.22
CA ILE A 22 -1.72 -2.32 6.01
C ILE A 22 -3.12 -1.93 6.41
N TRP A 23 -3.64 -0.92 5.74
CA TRP A 23 -4.97 -0.39 5.91
C TRP A 23 -5.87 -0.91 4.81
N SER A 24 -7.11 -1.24 5.14
CA SER A 24 -8.02 -1.83 4.16
C SER A 24 -9.47 -1.45 4.46
N PRO A 25 -10.27 -1.09 3.45
CA PRO A 25 -11.70 -0.99 3.59
C PRO A 25 -12.28 -2.40 3.65
N LYS A 26 -12.92 -2.73 4.76
CA LYS A 26 -13.67 -3.97 4.97
C LYS A 26 -15.15 -3.71 4.84
N ILE A 27 -15.80 -4.37 3.90
CA ILE A 27 -17.24 -4.35 3.68
C ILE A 27 -17.86 -5.63 4.23
N ASP A 28 -18.86 -5.50 5.08
CA ASP A 28 -19.75 -6.60 5.43
C ASP A 28 -20.81 -6.75 4.34
N ARG A 29 -20.80 -7.87 3.61
CA ARG A 29 -21.73 -8.12 2.52
C ARG A 29 -23.19 -8.25 2.95
N THR A 30 -23.43 -8.52 4.23
CA THR A 30 -24.78 -8.68 4.80
C THR A 30 -25.42 -7.32 5.00
N THR A 31 -24.64 -6.36 5.48
CA THR A 31 -25.14 -5.03 5.88
C THR A 31 -24.78 -3.93 4.87
N GLY A 32 -23.81 -4.19 4.00
CA GLY A 32 -23.18 -3.19 3.13
C GLY A 32 -22.29 -2.19 3.88
N ALA A 33 -22.11 -2.35 5.20
CA ALA A 33 -21.34 -1.41 6.00
C ALA A 33 -19.85 -1.52 5.68
N ALA A 34 -19.21 -0.38 5.38
CA ALA A 34 -17.78 -0.26 5.22
C ALA A 34 -17.13 0.19 6.54
N THR A 35 -16.06 -0.48 6.91
CA THR A 35 -15.22 -0.16 8.07
C THR A 35 -13.77 -0.12 7.65
N LEU A 36 -13.03 0.87 8.13
CA LEU A 36 -11.59 0.91 7.98
C LEU A 36 -11.00 -0.06 8.99
N VAL A 37 -10.13 -0.94 8.53
CA VAL A 37 -9.32 -1.79 9.39
C VAL A 37 -7.85 -1.54 9.10
N TYR A 38 -7.00 -1.88 10.05
CA TYR A 38 -5.59 -2.08 9.78
C TYR A 38 -5.09 -3.37 10.42
N PHE A 39 -4.07 -3.96 9.81
CA PHE A 39 -3.44 -5.18 10.29
C PHE A 39 -1.95 -5.17 9.99
N TRP A 40 -1.21 -5.96 10.75
CA TRP A 40 0.22 -6.13 10.57
C TRP A 40 0.49 -7.10 9.43
N GLY A 41 1.26 -6.66 8.42
CA GLY A 41 1.56 -7.43 7.21
C GLY A 41 2.00 -8.88 7.47
N PRO A 42 2.94 -9.16 8.38
CA PRO A 42 3.37 -10.52 8.73
C PRO A 42 2.33 -11.36 9.48
N THR A 43 1.31 -10.76 10.08
CA THR A 43 0.26 -11.47 10.84
C THR A 43 -1.14 -10.92 10.51
N PRO A 44 -1.61 -11.05 9.26
CA PRO A 44 -2.80 -10.37 8.76
C PRO A 44 -4.11 -10.85 9.41
N ALA A 45 -4.08 -12.02 10.07
CA ALA A 45 -5.21 -12.54 10.84
C ALA A 45 -5.51 -11.72 12.12
N VAL A 46 -4.51 -10.97 12.61
CA VAL A 46 -4.64 -10.06 13.75
C VAL A 46 -4.83 -8.65 13.21
N PHE A 47 -6.00 -8.07 13.48
CA PHE A 47 -6.41 -6.79 12.94
C PHE A 47 -7.11 -5.95 14.00
N THR A 48 -7.06 -4.64 13.79
CA THR A 48 -7.82 -3.67 14.55
C THR A 48 -8.92 -3.11 13.66
N THR A 49 -10.17 -3.21 14.11
CA THR A 49 -11.24 -2.42 13.50
C THR A 49 -11.09 -0.99 13.97
N TYR A 50 -10.86 -0.09 13.02
CA TYR A 50 -10.52 1.28 13.35
C TYR A 50 -11.79 2.12 13.52
N ALA A 51 -12.54 2.32 12.44
CA ALA A 51 -13.76 3.11 12.47
C ALA A 51 -14.67 2.85 11.25
N PRO A 52 -15.95 3.22 11.30
CA PRO A 52 -16.81 3.23 10.12
C PRO A 52 -16.23 4.13 9.02
N MET A 53 -16.34 3.70 7.76
CA MET A 53 -16.03 4.52 6.58
C MET A 53 -17.35 4.94 5.94
N PRO A 54 -18.00 6.01 6.42
CA PRO A 54 -19.26 6.43 5.86
C PRO A 54 -19.04 6.86 4.42
N VAL A 55 -19.64 6.13 3.48
CA VAL A 55 -19.80 6.53 2.09
C VAL A 55 -21.31 6.58 1.79
N PRO A 56 -21.76 7.35 0.78
CA PRO A 56 -23.18 7.44 0.49
C PRO A 56 -23.80 6.08 0.15
N ALA A 57 -25.11 5.95 0.36
CA ALA A 57 -25.81 4.69 0.15
C ALA A 57 -25.58 4.14 -1.27
N ASN A 58 -25.43 2.82 -1.40
CA ASN A 58 -25.11 2.12 -2.64
C ASN A 58 -23.73 2.46 -3.25
N HIS A 59 -22.84 3.07 -2.47
CA HIS A 59 -21.45 3.27 -2.84
C HIS A 59 -20.54 2.42 -1.96
N PHE A 60 -19.33 2.20 -2.42
CA PHE A 60 -18.29 1.53 -1.65
C PHE A 60 -16.92 2.07 -2.03
N VAL A 61 -15.95 1.92 -1.11
CA VAL A 61 -14.56 2.30 -1.37
C VAL A 61 -13.96 1.27 -2.31
N SER A 62 -13.50 1.70 -3.49
CA SER A 62 -12.90 0.83 -4.51
C SER A 62 -11.38 0.84 -4.46
N GLY A 63 -10.78 1.98 -4.13
CA GLY A 63 -9.33 2.17 -3.98
C GLY A 63 -9.02 2.94 -2.72
N LEU A 64 -7.82 2.79 -2.20
CA LEU A 64 -7.31 3.27 -0.93
C LEU A 64 -5.79 3.37 -1.03
N GLU A 65 -5.25 4.56 -0.82
CA GLU A 65 -3.80 4.74 -0.93
C GLU A 65 -3.31 5.91 -0.07
N PHE A 66 -2.09 5.76 0.43
CA PHE A 66 -1.41 6.80 1.17
C PHE A 66 -0.63 7.74 0.27
N THR A 67 -0.59 8.99 0.71
CA THR A 67 0.48 9.92 0.33
C THR A 67 1.70 9.70 1.23
N PRO A 68 2.92 10.11 0.80
CA PRO A 68 4.11 10.01 1.63
C PRO A 68 3.99 10.73 2.98
N ASP A 69 3.19 11.82 3.04
CA ASP A 69 2.93 12.59 4.25
C ASP A 69 1.79 12.01 5.11
N HIS A 70 1.61 10.68 5.10
CA HIS A 70 0.67 9.95 5.96
C HIS A 70 -0.81 10.31 5.81
N ARG A 71 -1.21 11.02 4.76
CA ARG A 71 -2.63 11.24 4.48
C ARG A 71 -3.18 10.10 3.64
N LEU A 72 -4.26 9.50 4.13
CA LEU A 72 -4.96 8.41 3.46
C LEU A 72 -6.07 8.96 2.56
N PHE A 73 -6.11 8.49 1.32
CA PHE A 73 -7.14 8.81 0.35
C PHE A 73 -7.81 7.55 -0.15
N ALA A 74 -9.03 7.70 -0.64
CA ALA A 74 -9.85 6.63 -1.17
C ALA A 74 -10.50 7.05 -2.49
N THR A 75 -10.74 6.10 -3.37
CA THR A 75 -11.73 6.25 -4.44
C THR A 75 -13.02 5.58 -4.03
N VAL A 76 -14.14 6.24 -4.31
CA VAL A 76 -15.47 5.69 -4.06
C VAL A 76 -16.16 5.39 -5.39
N GLN A 77 -16.61 4.15 -5.52
CA GLN A 77 -17.40 3.67 -6.63
C GLN A 77 -18.89 3.63 -6.25
N GLY A 78 -19.77 3.95 -7.20
CA GLY A 78 -21.22 3.92 -7.01
C GLY A 78 -21.97 3.62 -8.30
N PRO A 79 -23.29 3.86 -8.33
CA PRO A 79 -24.07 3.77 -9.55
C PRO A 79 -23.50 4.66 -10.66
N GLU A 80 -23.68 4.23 -11.91
CA GLU A 80 -23.30 4.99 -13.10
C GLU A 80 -23.84 6.44 -13.05
N GLY A 81 -23.01 7.39 -13.46
CA GLY A 81 -23.36 8.80 -13.52
C GLY A 81 -23.47 9.50 -12.16
N SER A 82 -23.12 8.82 -11.07
CA SER A 82 -23.14 9.41 -9.74
C SER A 82 -22.04 10.47 -9.57
N MET A 83 -22.43 11.70 -9.20
CA MET A 83 -21.53 12.80 -8.85
C MET A 83 -20.77 12.58 -7.53
N VAL A 84 -21.03 11.46 -6.87
CA VAL A 84 -20.46 11.04 -5.58
C VAL A 84 -19.30 10.06 -5.80
N GLN A 85 -19.02 9.68 -7.05
CA GLN A 85 -17.79 8.97 -7.36
C GLN A 85 -16.58 9.90 -7.26
N GLY A 86 -15.38 9.32 -7.19
CA GLY A 86 -14.13 10.07 -7.25
C GLY A 86 -13.31 10.00 -5.97
N LEU A 87 -12.52 11.03 -5.72
CA LEU A 87 -11.49 11.04 -4.67
C LEU A 87 -12.05 11.55 -3.33
N TYR A 88 -11.71 10.84 -2.26
CA TYR A 88 -12.06 11.11 -0.88
C TYR A 88 -10.80 11.16 -0.03
N SER A 89 -10.73 12.10 0.91
CA SER A 89 -9.78 12.05 2.01
C SER A 89 -10.37 11.20 3.14
N VAL A 90 -9.55 10.38 3.79
CA VAL A 90 -9.93 9.56 4.93
C VAL A 90 -9.27 10.12 6.18
N ASN A 91 -10.07 10.52 7.17
CA ASN A 91 -9.54 10.95 8.45
C ASN A 91 -9.07 9.73 9.24
N LEU A 92 -7.76 9.56 9.38
CA LEU A 92 -7.19 8.40 10.07
C LEU A 92 -7.61 8.29 11.53
N ALA A 93 -7.98 9.37 12.23
CA ALA A 93 -8.39 9.32 13.63
C ALA A 93 -9.84 8.86 13.83
N THR A 94 -10.68 8.97 12.80
CA THR A 94 -12.15 8.76 12.93
C THR A 94 -12.73 7.85 11.85
N GLY A 95 -11.96 7.48 10.82
CA GLY A 95 -12.42 6.77 9.61
C GLY A 95 -13.35 7.59 8.71
N ALA A 96 -13.71 8.82 9.10
CA ALA A 96 -14.63 9.65 8.34
C ALA A 96 -14.07 9.94 6.93
N THR A 97 -14.88 9.69 5.90
CA THR A 97 -14.52 10.04 4.52
C THR A 97 -15.11 11.40 4.17
N THR A 98 -14.32 12.23 3.49
CA THR A 98 -14.76 13.55 2.98
C THR A 98 -14.42 13.62 1.50
N GLN A 99 -15.41 13.92 0.66
CA GLN A 99 -15.18 14.07 -0.78
C GLN A 99 -14.26 15.28 -1.01
N VAL A 100 -13.16 15.08 -1.73
CA VAL A 100 -12.18 16.15 -2.03
C VAL A 100 -12.78 17.16 -3.00
N GLY A 101 -13.61 16.69 -3.94
CA GLY A 101 -14.40 17.50 -4.84
C GLY A 101 -15.18 16.65 -5.84
N PRO A 102 -15.95 17.26 -6.75
CA PRO A 102 -16.74 16.53 -7.74
C PRO A 102 -15.84 15.75 -8.71
N PRO A 103 -16.27 14.58 -9.23
CA PRO A 103 -15.51 13.75 -10.17
C PRO A 103 -15.50 14.35 -11.59
N ILE A 104 -15.04 15.59 -11.72
CA ILE A 104 -14.92 16.26 -13.01
C ILE A 104 -13.95 15.47 -13.88
N GLY A 105 -14.39 15.11 -15.08
CA GLY A 105 -13.58 14.38 -16.07
C GLY A 105 -13.80 12.87 -16.09
N LEU A 106 -14.67 12.32 -15.24
CA LEU A 106 -15.14 10.93 -15.33
C LEU A 106 -16.38 10.86 -16.24
N ALA A 107 -16.41 9.93 -17.19
CA ALA A 107 -17.59 9.74 -18.02
C ALA A 107 -18.74 9.15 -17.20
N SER A 108 -19.99 9.40 -17.62
CA SER A 108 -21.17 8.93 -16.88
C SER A 108 -21.27 7.40 -16.80
N ASN A 109 -20.58 6.68 -17.68
CA ASN A 109 -20.53 5.22 -17.71
C ASN A 109 -19.18 4.66 -17.27
N GLU A 110 -18.39 5.43 -16.53
CA GLU A 110 -17.13 4.97 -15.95
C GLU A 110 -17.23 4.90 -14.43
N VAL A 111 -16.40 4.04 -13.86
CA VAL A 111 -16.14 3.92 -12.43
C VAL A 111 -14.64 3.88 -12.17
N ILE A 112 -14.20 4.40 -11.03
CA ILE A 112 -12.81 4.26 -10.61
C ILE A 112 -12.67 2.96 -9.82
N THR A 113 -11.84 2.04 -10.30
CA THR A 113 -11.73 0.71 -9.69
C THR A 113 -10.61 0.58 -8.68
N ASP A 114 -9.60 1.44 -8.71
CA ASP A 114 -8.46 1.42 -7.79
C ASP A 114 -7.74 2.79 -7.78
N LEU A 115 -6.84 3.01 -6.83
CA LEU A 115 -6.07 4.22 -6.58
C LEU A 115 -4.62 3.89 -6.22
N ALA A 116 -3.65 4.58 -6.83
CA ALA A 116 -2.24 4.48 -6.53
C ALA A 116 -1.58 5.86 -6.46
N TRP A 117 -0.57 6.01 -5.61
CA TRP A 117 0.24 7.21 -5.54
C TRP A 117 1.45 7.07 -6.44
N ASN A 118 1.64 8.00 -7.37
CA ASN A 118 2.88 8.07 -8.16
C ASN A 118 3.90 8.96 -7.43
N PRO A 119 5.01 8.38 -6.93
CA PRO A 119 6.01 9.11 -6.15
C PRO A 119 6.88 10.06 -6.99
N VAL A 120 6.92 9.89 -8.31
CA VAL A 120 7.69 10.76 -9.22
C VAL A 120 6.89 12.00 -9.59
N THR A 121 5.61 11.84 -9.88
CA THR A 121 4.74 12.96 -10.28
C THR A 121 4.06 13.65 -9.09
N HIS A 122 4.11 13.04 -7.90
CA HIS A 122 3.38 13.45 -6.71
C HIS A 122 1.87 13.59 -6.97
N ARG A 123 1.28 12.58 -7.61
CA ARG A 123 -0.13 12.58 -7.98
C ARG A 123 -0.74 11.21 -7.75
N PHE A 124 -2.02 11.22 -7.42
CA PHE A 124 -2.82 10.02 -7.47
C PHE A 124 -3.17 9.65 -8.90
N VAL A 125 -3.13 8.35 -9.17
CA VAL A 125 -3.56 7.73 -10.41
C VAL A 125 -4.59 6.68 -10.06
N GLY A 126 -5.71 6.66 -10.79
CA GLY A 126 -6.69 5.59 -10.69
C GLY A 126 -6.96 4.95 -12.03
N VAL A 127 -7.75 3.88 -12.02
CA VAL A 127 -8.21 3.23 -13.25
C VAL A 127 -9.68 3.52 -13.46
N ALA A 128 -9.99 4.36 -14.46
CA ALA A 128 -11.35 4.57 -14.91
C ALA A 128 -11.74 3.43 -15.84
N THR A 129 -12.72 2.64 -15.41
CA THR A 129 -13.20 1.46 -16.10
C THR A 129 -14.64 1.68 -16.55
N PRO A 130 -14.96 1.45 -17.84
CA PRO A 130 -16.32 1.50 -18.33
C PRO A 130 -17.20 0.43 -17.67
N THR A 131 -18.42 0.80 -17.28
CA THR A 131 -19.40 -0.10 -16.64
C THR A 131 -20.27 -0.87 -17.64
N SER A 132 -20.32 -0.40 -18.89
CA SER A 132 -21.00 -1.04 -20.02
C SER A 132 -20.00 -1.29 -21.16
N GLY A 133 -20.08 -2.49 -21.77
CA GLY A 133 -19.05 -2.98 -22.69
C GLY A 133 -18.83 -2.11 -23.94
N GLY A 134 -17.60 -2.14 -24.47
CA GLY A 134 -17.23 -1.49 -25.74
C GLY A 134 -16.29 -0.28 -25.61
N LEU A 135 -15.89 0.08 -24.39
CA LEU A 135 -14.89 1.11 -24.14
C LEU A 135 -13.67 0.52 -23.43
N THR A 136 -12.53 1.16 -23.64
CA THR A 136 -11.24 0.77 -23.07
C THR A 136 -10.97 1.52 -21.79
N SER A 137 -10.58 0.79 -20.74
CA SER A 137 -10.18 1.38 -19.47
C SER A 137 -9.05 2.39 -19.68
N ARG A 138 -8.95 3.39 -18.80
CA ARG A 138 -7.94 4.43 -18.88
C ARG A 138 -7.33 4.70 -17.52
N LEU A 139 -6.03 4.97 -17.52
CA LEU A 139 -5.38 5.56 -16.36
C LEU A 139 -5.81 7.02 -16.28
N VAL A 140 -6.22 7.45 -15.09
CA VAL A 140 -6.63 8.84 -14.83
C VAL A 140 -5.79 9.41 -13.71
N THR A 141 -5.32 10.64 -13.86
CA THR A 141 -4.57 11.35 -12.81
C THR A 141 -5.49 12.34 -12.12
N PHE A 142 -5.48 12.32 -10.79
CA PHE A 142 -6.27 13.24 -9.97
C PHE A 142 -5.46 14.46 -9.56
N ASP A 143 -6.15 15.60 -9.48
CA ASP A 143 -5.72 16.70 -8.65
C ASP A 143 -6.15 16.49 -7.20
N ILE A 144 -5.18 16.40 -6.29
CA ILE A 144 -5.40 16.05 -4.89
C ILE A 144 -6.19 17.11 -4.10
N ASN A 145 -6.26 18.35 -4.60
CA ASN A 145 -6.94 19.45 -3.89
C ASN A 145 -8.38 19.60 -4.36
N THR A 146 -8.67 19.22 -5.61
CA THR A 146 -9.99 19.43 -6.24
C THR A 146 -10.73 18.13 -6.55
N GLY A 147 -10.05 16.98 -6.51
CA GLY A 147 -10.62 15.69 -6.90
C GLY A 147 -10.87 15.53 -8.40
N ALA A 148 -10.54 16.54 -9.22
CA ALA A 148 -10.75 16.52 -10.66
C ALA A 148 -9.74 15.62 -11.38
N ILE A 149 -10.16 14.97 -12.45
CA ILE A 149 -9.26 14.27 -13.37
C ILE A 149 -8.58 15.31 -14.27
N ILE A 150 -7.26 15.39 -14.16
CA ILE A 150 -6.43 16.39 -14.87
C ILE A 150 -5.71 15.83 -16.09
N SER A 151 -5.57 14.51 -16.17
CA SER A 151 -5.05 13.85 -17.36
C SER A 151 -5.58 12.42 -17.43
N SER A 152 -5.59 11.84 -18.64
CA SER A 152 -5.90 10.43 -18.80
C SER A 152 -5.18 9.82 -19.99
N ALA A 153 -4.78 8.56 -19.86
CA ALA A 153 -4.18 7.75 -20.91
C ALA A 153 -5.03 6.49 -21.12
N THR A 154 -5.46 6.26 -22.36
CA THR A 154 -6.20 5.04 -22.72
C THR A 154 -5.28 3.83 -22.57
N LEU A 155 -5.73 2.83 -21.82
CA LEU A 155 -5.01 1.57 -21.72
C LEU A 155 -5.15 0.79 -23.05
N HIS A 156 -4.32 -0.20 -23.27
CA HIS A 156 -4.42 -1.01 -24.49
C HIS A 156 -5.80 -1.70 -24.58
N SER A 157 -6.31 -1.97 -25.78
CA SER A 157 -7.64 -2.56 -26.02
C SER A 157 -7.83 -3.94 -25.37
N ASP A 158 -6.75 -4.60 -25.00
CA ASP A 158 -6.80 -5.91 -24.32
C ASP A 158 -7.08 -5.77 -22.82
N VAL A 159 -7.02 -4.54 -22.28
CA VAL A 159 -7.42 -4.18 -20.90
C VAL A 159 -8.92 -3.81 -20.85
N ASN A 160 -9.74 -4.45 -21.68
CA ASN A 160 -11.20 -4.26 -21.74
C ASN A 160 -11.91 -5.05 -20.63
N VAL A 161 -11.51 -4.85 -19.39
CA VAL A 161 -11.98 -5.69 -18.28
C VAL A 161 -12.43 -4.86 -17.10
N LEU A 162 -13.58 -5.27 -16.57
CA LEU A 162 -14.15 -4.75 -15.34
C LEU A 162 -13.21 -5.15 -14.19
N HIS A 163 -12.81 -4.20 -13.34
CA HIS A 163 -11.99 -4.39 -12.13
C HIS A 163 -10.49 -4.58 -12.43
N VAL A 164 -9.80 -3.45 -12.55
CA VAL A 164 -8.34 -3.41 -12.68
C VAL A 164 -7.78 -2.70 -11.46
N GLY A 165 -6.85 -3.36 -10.78
CA GLY A 165 -6.04 -2.74 -9.75
C GLY A 165 -4.85 -2.00 -10.37
N VAL A 166 -4.41 -0.91 -9.76
CA VAL A 166 -3.21 -0.16 -10.15
C VAL A 166 -2.31 0.02 -8.94
N THR A 167 -1.01 -0.08 -9.17
CA THR A 167 -0.02 0.37 -8.20
C THR A 167 1.15 1.03 -8.91
N CYS A 168 1.98 1.78 -8.19
CA CYS A 168 3.08 2.53 -8.78
C CYS A 168 4.43 2.14 -8.17
N ARG A 169 5.43 1.94 -9.02
CA ARG A 169 6.81 1.71 -8.60
C ARG A 169 7.46 3.02 -8.16
N PRO A 170 8.55 2.96 -7.37
CA PRO A 170 9.39 4.14 -7.11
C PRO A 170 9.93 4.80 -8.38
N SER A 171 10.08 4.06 -9.48
CA SER A 171 10.47 4.59 -10.79
C SER A 171 9.39 5.44 -11.47
N GLY A 172 8.15 5.46 -10.94
CA GLY A 172 6.99 6.12 -11.55
C GLY A 172 6.26 5.26 -12.59
N GLU A 173 6.74 4.05 -12.87
CA GLU A 173 6.07 3.08 -13.73
C GLU A 173 4.84 2.49 -13.01
N TYR A 174 3.79 2.16 -13.76
CA TYR A 174 2.58 1.58 -13.19
C TYR A 174 2.55 0.07 -13.40
N LEU A 175 1.98 -0.64 -12.44
CA LEU A 175 1.55 -2.00 -12.63
C LEU A 175 0.03 -2.04 -12.60
N LEU A 176 -0.54 -2.79 -13.53
CA LEU A 176 -1.94 -3.13 -13.57
C LEU A 176 -2.11 -4.61 -13.28
N MET A 177 -3.15 -4.94 -12.53
CA MET A 177 -3.56 -6.32 -12.31
C MET A 177 -5.04 -6.47 -12.56
N GLU A 178 -5.39 -7.50 -13.31
CA GLU A 178 -6.77 -7.77 -13.65
C GLU A 178 -7.32 -9.01 -12.94
N VAL A 179 -8.56 -8.89 -12.48
CA VAL A 179 -9.16 -9.85 -11.55
C VAL A 179 -9.48 -11.19 -12.19
N PHE A 180 -10.13 -11.19 -13.35
CA PHE A 180 -10.77 -12.39 -13.88
C PHE A 180 -9.84 -13.26 -14.71
N ASN A 181 -8.89 -12.65 -15.41
CA ASN A 181 -7.93 -13.32 -16.26
C ASN A 181 -6.56 -13.45 -15.59
N SER A 182 -6.38 -12.86 -14.40
CA SER A 182 -5.24 -13.11 -13.51
C SER A 182 -3.89 -12.77 -14.15
N TRP A 183 -3.88 -11.71 -14.96
CA TRP A 183 -2.68 -11.18 -15.57
C TRP A 183 -2.23 -9.89 -14.92
N ILE A 184 -0.95 -9.60 -15.15
CA ILE A 184 -0.28 -8.39 -14.72
C ILE A 184 0.30 -7.70 -15.95
N ALA A 185 0.10 -6.40 -16.07
CA ALA A 185 0.77 -5.58 -17.08
C ALA A 185 1.60 -4.49 -16.42
N HIS A 186 2.76 -4.24 -17.01
CA HIS A 186 3.63 -3.14 -16.67
C HIS A 186 3.39 -2.00 -17.65
N VAL A 187 3.08 -0.80 -17.19
CA VAL A 187 2.83 0.36 -18.04
C VAL A 187 4.01 1.33 -17.93
N VAL A 188 4.63 1.61 -19.07
CA VAL A 188 5.73 2.58 -19.20
C VAL A 188 5.31 3.61 -20.24
N GLY A 189 5.05 4.85 -19.80
CA GLY A 189 4.42 5.85 -20.66
C GLY A 189 3.00 5.43 -21.04
N ASP A 190 2.73 5.35 -22.36
CA ASP A 190 1.42 4.95 -22.91
C ASP A 190 1.35 3.46 -23.30
N GLU A 191 2.44 2.70 -23.13
CA GLU A 191 2.52 1.30 -23.55
C GLU A 191 2.34 0.34 -22.36
N ALA A 192 1.39 -0.59 -22.48
CA ALA A 192 1.19 -1.67 -21.53
C ALA A 192 1.90 -2.94 -22.00
N ILE A 193 2.94 -3.35 -21.27
CA ILE A 193 3.71 -4.57 -21.48
C ILE A 193 3.10 -5.70 -20.64
N TRP A 194 2.59 -6.73 -21.30
CA TRP A 194 1.97 -7.87 -20.64
C TRP A 194 3.00 -8.81 -20.02
N LEU A 195 2.90 -9.08 -18.72
CA LEU A 195 3.84 -9.96 -17.99
C LEU A 195 3.41 -11.43 -17.96
N GLY A 196 2.19 -11.75 -18.39
CA GLY A 196 1.67 -13.12 -18.37
C GLY A 196 0.45 -13.32 -17.47
N ASN A 197 -0.14 -14.51 -17.57
CA ASN A 197 -1.02 -15.07 -16.54
C ASN A 197 -0.15 -15.64 -15.42
N VAL A 198 0.40 -14.75 -14.61
CA VAL A 198 1.48 -15.05 -13.64
C VAL A 198 0.98 -15.33 -12.24
N LEU A 199 -0.25 -14.93 -11.92
CA LEU A 199 -0.83 -15.21 -10.61
C LEU A 199 -1.19 -16.69 -10.50
N SER A 200 -0.76 -17.32 -9.41
CA SER A 200 -1.06 -18.74 -9.14
C SER A 200 -2.52 -19.00 -8.76
N PHE A 201 -3.31 -17.94 -8.62
CA PHE A 201 -4.71 -17.98 -8.21
C PHE A 201 -5.57 -17.07 -9.09
N LYS A 202 -6.88 -17.33 -9.08
CA LYS A 202 -7.88 -16.48 -9.71
C LYS A 202 -8.65 -15.70 -8.64
N PRO A 203 -8.39 -14.40 -8.45
CA PRO A 203 -9.25 -13.61 -7.59
C PRO A 203 -10.65 -13.51 -8.21
N VAL A 204 -11.68 -13.46 -7.37
CA VAL A 204 -13.05 -13.24 -7.87
C VAL A 204 -13.53 -11.82 -7.59
N PHE A 205 -12.83 -11.13 -6.72
CA PHE A 205 -12.93 -9.70 -6.54
C PHE A 205 -11.58 -9.22 -6.02
N ASN A 206 -10.86 -8.45 -6.83
CA ASN A 206 -9.77 -7.64 -6.32
C ASN A 206 -9.79 -6.26 -6.98
N GLN A 207 -10.01 -5.23 -6.19
CA GLN A 207 -9.96 -3.87 -6.69
C GLN A 207 -8.73 -3.12 -6.17
N GLY A 208 -7.76 -3.85 -5.60
CA GLY A 208 -6.71 -3.19 -4.85
C GLY A 208 -5.34 -3.85 -4.80
N ILE A 209 -4.33 -3.05 -5.12
CA ILE A 209 -2.92 -3.35 -4.89
C ILE A 209 -2.24 -2.13 -4.27
N GLY A 210 -1.76 -2.27 -3.05
CA GLY A 210 -0.84 -1.33 -2.44
C GLY A 210 0.62 -1.67 -2.77
N THR A 211 1.44 -0.65 -2.99
CA THR A 211 2.90 -0.82 -3.06
C THR A 211 3.52 -0.41 -1.74
N ASP A 212 4.48 -1.19 -1.26
CA ASP A 212 5.44 -0.69 -0.28
C ASP A 212 6.37 0.33 -0.94
N PHE A 213 6.16 1.61 -0.64
CA PHE A 213 6.95 2.73 -1.14
C PHE A 213 8.43 2.68 -0.73
N GLN A 214 8.75 2.03 0.39
CA GLN A 214 10.10 2.07 0.96
C GLN A 214 11.03 1.10 0.26
N THR A 215 10.60 -0.14 0.10
CA THR A 215 11.43 -1.15 -0.56
C THR A 215 11.24 -1.13 -2.07
N GLY A 216 10.08 -0.68 -2.56
CA GLY A 216 9.69 -0.76 -3.97
C GLY A 216 9.65 -2.19 -4.51
N ARG A 217 9.75 -3.19 -3.63
CA ARG A 217 10.05 -4.59 -3.98
C ARG A 217 8.89 -5.52 -3.73
N ILE A 218 7.92 -5.10 -2.92
CA ILE A 218 6.81 -5.94 -2.47
C ILE A 218 5.52 -5.17 -2.70
N TRP A 219 4.60 -5.83 -3.39
CA TRP A 219 3.24 -5.35 -3.58
C TRP A 219 2.30 -6.18 -2.74
N TYR A 220 1.48 -5.52 -1.95
CA TYR A 220 0.46 -6.15 -1.16
C TYR A 220 -0.83 -6.10 -1.93
N ALA A 221 -1.48 -7.24 -2.04
CA ALA A 221 -2.80 -7.30 -2.62
C ALA A 221 -3.71 -8.09 -1.68
N SER A 222 -4.84 -7.47 -1.35
CA SER A 222 -5.90 -8.09 -0.57
C SER A 222 -6.85 -8.79 -1.51
N PHE A 223 -6.98 -10.10 -1.38
CA PHE A 223 -7.80 -10.89 -2.29
C PHE A 223 -8.98 -11.49 -1.57
N LYS A 224 -10.14 -11.52 -2.24
CA LYS A 224 -11.12 -12.55 -1.96
C LYS A 224 -10.94 -13.71 -2.93
N LEU A 225 -10.45 -14.83 -2.41
CA LEU A 225 -10.42 -16.08 -3.14
C LEU A 225 -11.84 -16.66 -3.17
N ILE A 226 -12.41 -16.89 -4.34
CA ILE A 226 -13.45 -17.92 -4.47
C ILE A 226 -12.78 -19.08 -5.18
N ASN A 227 -12.26 -20.01 -4.39
CA ASN A 227 -11.91 -21.28 -4.96
C ASN A 227 -13.21 -22.04 -5.23
N ALA A 228 -13.55 -22.25 -6.51
CA ALA A 228 -14.67 -23.11 -6.92
C ALA A 228 -14.53 -24.55 -6.40
N LEU A 229 -13.34 -24.95 -5.92
CA LEU A 229 -13.06 -26.26 -5.33
C LEU A 229 -13.09 -26.31 -3.79
N GLN A 230 -13.26 -25.19 -3.07
CA GLN A 230 -13.19 -25.19 -1.59
C GLN A 230 -14.33 -24.50 -0.83
N GLY A 231 -15.36 -23.97 -1.50
CA GLY A 231 -16.67 -23.70 -0.89
C GLY A 231 -16.76 -22.62 0.21
N THR A 232 -15.66 -22.08 0.74
CA THR A 232 -15.65 -21.00 1.74
C THR A 232 -14.50 -20.04 1.48
N GLY A 233 -14.74 -19.03 0.65
CA GLY A 233 -13.76 -18.02 0.26
C GLY A 233 -13.41 -17.06 1.39
N GLN A 234 -12.41 -17.43 2.20
CA GLN A 234 -11.78 -16.53 3.15
C GLN A 234 -10.97 -15.48 2.36
N PRO A 235 -11.10 -14.18 2.69
CA PRO A 235 -10.19 -13.19 2.15
C PRO A 235 -8.77 -13.47 2.65
N SER A 236 -7.75 -13.15 1.85
CA SER A 236 -6.35 -13.42 2.17
C SER A 236 -5.47 -12.28 1.72
N LEU A 237 -4.40 -12.04 2.48
CA LEU A 237 -3.31 -11.16 2.08
C LEU A 237 -2.23 -11.96 1.35
N ARG A 238 -1.75 -11.43 0.23
CA ARG A 238 -0.61 -12.00 -0.51
C ARG A 238 0.33 -10.90 -0.94
N THR A 239 1.60 -11.25 -1.11
CA THR A 239 2.53 -10.40 -1.84
C THR A 239 2.58 -10.80 -3.31
N VAL A 240 2.97 -9.88 -4.19
CA VAL A 240 3.25 -10.16 -5.60
C VAL A 240 4.67 -9.69 -5.93
N ASN A 241 5.48 -10.58 -6.52
CA ASN A 241 6.79 -10.21 -7.02
C ASN A 241 6.64 -9.33 -8.27
N PRO A 242 7.18 -8.11 -8.28
CA PRO A 242 6.92 -7.15 -9.36
C PRO A 242 7.62 -7.49 -10.68
N THR A 243 8.60 -8.40 -10.65
CA THR A 243 9.37 -8.80 -11.83
C THR A 243 8.80 -10.07 -12.45
N THR A 244 8.43 -11.05 -11.61
CA THR A 244 7.97 -12.37 -12.08
C THR A 244 6.46 -12.53 -12.04
N GLY A 245 5.75 -11.64 -11.31
CA GLY A 245 4.33 -11.75 -11.03
C GLY A 245 3.94 -12.90 -10.11
N VAL A 246 4.92 -13.65 -9.59
CA VAL A 246 4.68 -14.75 -8.65
C VAL A 246 4.14 -14.19 -7.35
N ASP A 247 3.01 -14.70 -6.89
CA ASP A 247 2.43 -14.33 -5.60
C ASP A 247 2.89 -15.24 -4.46
N THR A 248 2.92 -14.70 -3.24
CA THR A 248 3.18 -15.46 -2.01
C THR A 248 2.06 -15.23 -1.03
N PHE A 249 1.42 -16.31 -0.58
CA PHE A 249 0.41 -16.25 0.47
C PHE A 249 1.05 -15.86 1.81
N ILE A 250 0.53 -14.80 2.43
CA ILE A 250 0.94 -14.37 3.76
C ILE A 250 0.02 -14.98 4.81
N GLY A 251 -1.29 -14.81 4.66
CA GLY A 251 -2.26 -15.30 5.64
C GLY A 251 -3.70 -14.91 5.32
N ASP A 252 -4.62 -15.52 6.06
CA ASP A 252 -6.04 -15.19 5.97
C ASP A 252 -6.34 -13.86 6.63
N LEU A 253 -7.24 -13.10 6.02
CA LEU A 253 -7.82 -11.89 6.56
C LEU A 253 -9.10 -12.23 7.34
N PRO A 254 -9.44 -11.46 8.36
CA PRO A 254 -10.53 -11.77 9.28
C PRO A 254 -11.91 -11.45 8.70
N GLY A 255 -12.97 -12.00 9.32
CA GLY A 255 -14.36 -11.68 8.98
C GLY A 255 -15.08 -12.72 8.11
N GLY A 256 -14.44 -13.84 7.79
CA GLY A 256 -15.13 -14.97 7.17
C GLY A 256 -15.51 -14.73 5.71
N SER A 257 -16.38 -15.59 5.19
CA SER A 257 -16.93 -15.49 3.83
C SER A 257 -17.79 -14.24 3.58
N ASN A 258 -18.24 -13.56 4.63
CA ASN A 258 -19.06 -12.35 4.55
C ASN A 258 -18.25 -11.06 4.47
N ALA A 259 -16.96 -11.10 4.78
CA ALA A 259 -16.07 -9.96 4.58
C ALA A 259 -15.67 -9.84 3.10
N LEU A 260 -15.59 -8.58 2.65
CA LEU A 260 -14.99 -8.19 1.39
C LEU A 260 -13.99 -7.07 1.70
N TYR A 261 -12.73 -7.29 1.36
CA TYR A 261 -11.70 -6.26 1.38
C TYR A 261 -11.56 -5.76 -0.04
N THR A 262 -11.78 -4.47 -0.26
CA THR A 262 -11.82 -3.90 -1.60
C THR A 262 -10.45 -3.44 -2.07
N ASP A 263 -9.63 -2.95 -1.15
CA ASP A 263 -8.25 -2.55 -1.40
C ASP A 263 -7.37 -2.65 -0.14
N ALA A 264 -6.04 -2.57 -0.30
CA ALA A 264 -5.04 -2.54 0.74
C ALA A 264 -4.05 -1.40 0.47
N ALA A 265 -4.08 -0.37 1.32
CA ALA A 265 -3.08 0.68 1.34
C ALA A 265 -1.97 0.29 2.32
N VAL A 266 -0.72 0.31 1.87
CA VAL A 266 0.42 0.17 2.76
C VAL A 266 0.61 1.51 3.44
N GLU A 267 0.51 1.54 4.77
CA GLU A 267 0.93 2.74 5.49
C GLU A 267 2.40 2.94 5.14
N PRO A 268 2.80 4.09 4.57
CA PRO A 268 4.21 4.44 4.53
C PRO A 268 4.66 4.21 5.96
N GLN A 269 5.71 3.43 6.21
CA GLN A 269 6.28 3.67 7.52
C GLN A 269 6.68 5.12 7.43
N GLN A 270 6.14 5.90 8.38
CA GLN A 270 6.74 7.17 8.72
C GLN A 270 8.17 6.75 8.86
N ILE A 271 9.00 7.20 7.92
CA ILE A 271 10.42 7.16 8.13
C ILE A 271 10.51 8.16 9.27
N HIS A 272 10.21 7.69 10.48
CA HIS A 272 10.78 8.17 11.69
C HIS A 272 12.21 8.19 11.27
N CYS A 273 12.68 9.41 11.03
CA CYS A 273 14.07 9.61 10.79
C CYS A 273 14.71 8.84 11.91
N PRO A 274 15.55 7.83 11.63
CA PRO A 274 16.03 6.99 12.72
C PRO A 274 16.59 7.90 13.82
N ALA A 275 17.18 9.02 13.40
CA ALA A 275 17.66 10.12 14.22
C ALA A 275 16.61 11.09 14.84
N ASP A 276 15.32 11.06 14.51
CA ASP A 276 14.22 11.75 15.23
C ASP A 276 13.76 10.85 16.39
N LEU A 277 14.56 10.90 17.45
CA LEU A 277 14.39 10.13 18.67
C LEU A 277 13.34 10.74 19.60
N THR A 278 12.99 12.02 19.47
CA THR A 278 11.90 12.68 20.21
C THR A 278 10.55 12.59 19.54
N HIS A 279 10.50 12.13 18.28
CA HIS A 279 9.31 11.95 17.46
C HIS A 279 8.57 13.29 17.24
N ASP A 280 9.32 14.37 17.02
CA ASP A 280 8.78 15.72 16.78
C ASP A 280 8.95 16.19 15.33
N GLU A 281 9.31 15.27 14.43
CA GLU A 281 9.51 15.48 13.00
C GLU A 281 10.73 16.37 12.67
N LEU A 282 11.60 16.62 13.65
CA LEU A 282 12.88 17.28 13.47
C LEU A 282 14.01 16.35 13.94
N VAL A 283 15.20 16.57 13.39
CA VAL A 283 16.43 15.96 13.94
C VAL A 283 17.26 17.11 14.48
N GLU A 284 17.10 17.38 15.77
CA GLU A 284 17.67 18.54 16.44
C GLU A 284 18.32 18.19 17.80
N ASP A 285 18.61 19.20 18.61
CA ASP A 285 19.30 19.05 19.90
C ASP A 285 18.54 18.12 20.86
N GLY A 286 17.21 18.07 20.75
CA GLY A 286 16.37 17.14 21.51
C GLY A 286 16.76 15.69 21.25
N ASP A 287 16.85 15.31 19.98
CA ASP A 287 17.26 13.98 19.55
C ASP A 287 18.70 13.68 19.91
N PHE A 288 19.59 14.66 19.76
CA PHE A 288 21.00 14.48 20.07
C PHE A 288 21.20 14.13 21.55
N VAL A 289 20.41 14.74 22.46
CA VAL A 289 20.44 14.39 23.89
C VAL A 289 20.01 12.94 24.11
N VAL A 290 18.97 12.46 23.39
CA VAL A 290 18.56 11.06 23.47
C VAL A 290 19.65 10.15 22.90
N PHE A 291 20.21 10.46 21.74
CA PHE A 291 21.28 9.70 21.08
C PHE A 291 22.50 9.57 21.99
N VAL A 292 23.02 10.67 22.52
CA VAL A 292 24.22 10.67 23.40
C VAL A 292 23.99 9.84 24.66
N SER A 293 22.77 9.83 25.21
CA SER A 293 22.45 9.00 26.37
C SER A 293 22.59 7.50 26.08
N GLN A 294 22.25 7.09 24.85
CA GLN A 294 22.33 5.70 24.39
C GLN A 294 23.75 5.34 23.93
N TYR A 295 24.41 6.25 23.23
CA TYR A 295 25.82 6.16 22.85
C TYR A 295 26.72 5.95 24.07
N ALA A 296 26.46 6.64 25.17
CA ALA A 296 27.21 6.48 26.42
C ALA A 296 27.03 5.09 27.06
N ALA A 297 25.92 4.40 26.78
CA ALA A 297 25.66 3.05 27.26
C ALA A 297 26.35 1.97 26.41
N LEU A 298 26.70 2.29 25.15
CA LEU A 298 27.36 1.44 24.13
C LEU A 298 26.58 0.18 23.71
N GLU A 299 26.09 -0.63 24.65
CA GLU A 299 25.45 -1.91 24.34
C GLU A 299 23.93 -1.86 24.52
N CYS A 300 23.22 -2.24 23.45
CA CYS A 300 21.76 -2.30 23.37
C CYS A 300 21.10 -3.34 24.30
N GLY A 301 21.90 -4.21 24.92
CA GLY A 301 21.43 -5.24 25.85
C GLY A 301 21.45 -4.84 27.33
N THR A 302 21.91 -3.63 27.67
CA THR A 302 22.05 -3.24 29.08
C THR A 302 20.67 -2.96 29.72
N PRO A 303 20.42 -3.40 30.98
CA PRO A 303 19.18 -3.09 31.70
C PRO A 303 18.92 -1.59 31.89
N ALA A 304 19.92 -0.74 31.65
CA ALA A 304 19.80 0.71 31.70
C ALA A 304 19.04 1.29 30.49
N MET A 305 18.88 0.54 29.39
CA MET A 305 18.13 0.97 28.20
C MET A 305 16.66 0.54 28.30
N THR A 306 15.87 1.29 29.07
CA THR A 306 14.40 1.17 29.05
C THR A 306 13.84 1.70 27.74
N GLY A 307 13.54 0.82 26.78
CA GLY A 307 12.86 1.19 25.52
C GLY A 307 13.40 0.55 24.24
N GLY A 308 14.49 -0.22 24.32
CA GLY A 308 15.23 -0.64 23.13
C GLY A 308 16.31 0.38 22.74
N CYS A 309 17.08 0.06 21.71
CA CYS A 309 18.25 0.82 21.31
C CYS A 309 17.91 1.70 20.12
N SER A 310 17.12 2.75 20.35
CA SER A 310 16.64 3.56 19.24
C SER A 310 17.76 4.30 18.52
N GLY A 311 18.93 4.49 19.14
CA GLY A 311 20.13 5.08 18.55
C GLY A 311 21.03 4.12 17.75
N ASP A 312 20.73 2.81 17.71
CA ASP A 312 21.43 1.84 16.86
C ASP A 312 20.81 1.88 15.45
N PHE A 313 21.32 2.78 14.63
CA PHE A 313 20.76 3.10 13.31
C PHE A 313 21.23 2.14 12.21
N ASN A 314 22.33 1.43 12.46
CA ASN A 314 22.85 0.43 11.54
C ASN A 314 22.40 -1.02 11.89
N PHE A 315 21.77 -1.19 13.06
CA PHE A 315 21.19 -2.42 13.61
C PHE A 315 22.23 -3.51 13.93
N ASP A 316 23.43 -3.14 14.40
CA ASP A 316 24.47 -4.09 14.80
C ASP A 316 24.47 -4.45 16.29
N GLY A 317 23.55 -3.87 17.06
CA GLY A 317 23.36 -4.11 18.49
C GLY A 317 24.26 -3.27 19.40
N VAL A 318 24.96 -2.27 18.84
CA VAL A 318 25.79 -1.29 19.55
C VAL A 318 25.36 0.11 19.10
N VAL A 319 25.51 1.12 19.97
CA VAL A 319 25.38 2.53 19.58
C VAL A 319 26.77 3.14 19.60
N ASP A 320 27.39 3.31 18.43
CA ASP A 320 28.76 3.78 18.31
C ASP A 320 28.97 4.81 17.19
N ASP A 321 30.24 5.11 16.87
CA ASP A 321 30.64 6.10 15.88
C ASP A 321 29.97 5.86 14.52
N ALA A 322 29.65 4.62 14.15
CA ALA A 322 28.94 4.29 12.92
C ALA A 322 27.51 4.82 12.91
N ASP A 323 26.79 4.71 14.04
CA ASP A 323 25.47 5.29 14.21
C ASP A 323 25.55 6.82 14.30
N PHE A 324 26.58 7.35 14.95
CA PHE A 324 26.79 8.79 15.00
C PHE A 324 26.98 9.40 13.62
N VAL A 325 27.63 8.71 12.68
CA VAL A 325 27.74 9.18 11.29
C VAL A 325 26.36 9.26 10.62
N ILE A 326 25.48 8.29 10.87
CA ILE A 326 24.09 8.30 10.36
C ILE A 326 23.30 9.44 11.01
N PHE A 327 23.43 9.61 12.33
CA PHE A 327 22.81 10.70 13.07
C PHE A 327 23.23 12.07 12.55
N ALA A 328 24.54 12.31 12.45
CA ALA A 328 25.10 13.60 12.08
C ALA A 328 24.68 14.01 10.66
N ALA A 329 24.56 13.04 9.74
CA ALA A 329 24.05 13.30 8.39
C ALA A 329 22.57 13.76 8.42
N ALA A 330 21.74 13.15 9.26
CA ALA A 330 20.34 13.55 9.42
C ALA A 330 20.20 14.90 10.14
N TYR A 331 20.97 15.11 11.21
CA TYR A 331 21.01 16.34 12.01
C TYR A 331 21.49 17.55 11.20
N ASP A 332 22.56 17.42 10.40
CA ASP A 332 23.08 18.52 9.54
C ASP A 332 22.07 18.93 8.47
N ALA A 333 21.27 17.97 8.00
CA ALA A 333 20.21 18.25 7.04
C ALA A 333 19.04 19.03 7.70
N LEU A 334 18.84 18.90 9.02
CA LEU A 334 17.64 19.34 9.75
C LEU A 334 16.34 18.84 9.09
N VAL A 335 16.41 17.74 8.35
CA VAL A 335 15.28 17.22 7.59
C VAL A 335 14.86 15.91 8.21
N CYS A 336 13.56 15.80 8.50
CA CYS A 336 12.91 14.51 8.52
C CYS A 336 12.03 14.35 7.26
N PRO A 337 12.53 13.72 6.18
CA PRO A 337 11.85 13.70 4.88
C PRO A 337 10.64 12.77 4.82
#